data_AF-A0A0Q9ZTE6-F1
#
_entry.id   AF-A0A0Q9ZTE6-F1
#
_cell.length_a   1.000
_cell.length_b   1.000
_cell.length_c   1.000
_cell.angle_alpha   90.00
_cell.angle_beta   90.00
_cell.angle_gamma   90.00
#
_symmetry.space_group_name_H-M   'P 1'
#
loop_
_entity.id
_entity.type
_entity.pdbx_description
1 polymer ?
#
loop_
_entity_poly.entity_id
_entity_poly.type
_entity_poly.pdbx_seq_one_letter_code
_entity_poly.pdbx_strand_id
1 'polypeptide(L)'
;MRRYTNRFINEHNLISGRVLSAIVVLPLSLTIAACSQPNATTADSKPATEPTTATQKTALVEQPQAEIIPVSAHSDTQSTILRNVSATVYKDANCGCCKEWVGYAEGHGLNATAQNVEDLSLFKERYSVPQQMRSCHTAVTTDGYVFEGHVPAKYMAQFLKSPPSDAIGLAVPGMPVGSPGMEYQDKFMPYKVMQLNKDGSTAIYATIDSPQQQI
;
A
#
# COMPACT_ATOMS: atom_id res chain seq x y z
N MET A 1 59.43 -2.41 10.83
CA MET A 1 58.26 -2.39 11.72
C MET A 1 58.17 -1.02 12.38
N ARG A 2 57.35 -0.11 11.85
CA ARG A 2 57.12 1.22 12.44
C ARG A 2 55.72 1.23 13.06
N ARG A 3 55.67 1.38 14.38
CA ARG A 3 54.46 1.53 15.18
C ARG A 3 53.92 2.95 14.97
N TYR A 4 52.63 3.07 14.65
CA TYR A 4 51.93 4.36 14.69
C TYR A 4 50.78 4.21 15.69
N THR A 5 50.87 4.98 16.77
CA THR A 5 49.92 5.04 17.87
C THR A 5 48.75 5.96 17.53
N ASN A 6 47.56 5.53 17.94
CA ASN A 6 46.30 6.27 17.96
C ASN A 6 46.43 7.65 18.60
N ARG A 7 45.69 8.63 18.08
CA ARG A 7 45.28 9.82 18.83
C ARG A 7 43.79 10.09 18.60
N PHE A 8 43.01 9.74 19.62
CA PHE A 8 41.67 10.24 19.87
C PHE A 8 41.74 11.74 20.18
N ILE A 9 40.89 12.55 19.55
CA ILE A 9 40.46 13.84 20.09
C ILE A 9 38.96 13.96 19.85
N ASN A 10 38.25 14.11 20.97
CA ASN A 10 36.82 14.25 21.12
C ASN A 10 36.60 15.74 21.45
N GLU A 11 35.90 16.51 20.61
CA GLU A 11 35.58 17.91 20.91
C GLU A 11 34.06 18.08 20.98
N HIS A 12 33.63 18.37 22.19
CA HIS A 12 32.28 18.76 22.55
C HIS A 12 32.00 20.17 22.03
N ASN A 13 30.84 20.41 21.44
CA ASN A 13 30.31 21.77 21.34
C ASN A 13 28.85 21.81 21.79
N LEU A 14 28.69 22.20 23.07
CA LEU A 14 27.45 22.64 23.68
C LEU A 14 27.21 24.09 23.28
N ILE A 15 26.11 24.38 22.58
CA ILE A 15 25.53 25.73 22.59
C ILE A 15 24.05 25.61 22.91
N SER A 16 23.77 25.93 24.17
CA SER A 16 22.49 26.24 24.76
C SER A 16 21.95 27.55 24.16
N GLY A 17 20.72 27.51 23.65
CA GLY A 17 20.03 28.68 23.11
C GLY A 17 18.53 28.57 23.35
N ARG A 18 18.12 28.75 24.61
CA ARG A 18 16.71 28.97 24.98
C ARG A 18 16.28 30.33 24.43
N VAL A 19 15.32 30.35 23.50
CA VAL A 19 14.53 31.54 23.20
C VAL A 19 13.10 31.27 23.61
N LEU A 20 12.72 31.94 24.70
CA LEU A 20 11.37 32.10 25.22
C LEU A 20 10.59 33.11 24.36
N SER A 21 9.27 32.98 24.40
CA SER A 21 8.25 33.97 23.96
C SER A 21 8.00 34.03 22.45
N ALA A 22 6.77 34.07 21.94
CA ALA A 22 5.50 34.47 22.54
C ALA A 22 4.34 33.65 21.95
N ILE A 23 3.44 33.20 22.84
CA ILE A 23 2.13 32.67 22.51
C ILE A 23 1.26 33.85 22.11
N VAL A 24 0.85 33.93 20.84
CA VAL A 24 -0.20 34.85 20.38
C VAL A 24 -1.50 34.05 20.35
N VAL A 25 -2.33 34.23 21.37
CA VAL A 25 -3.71 33.75 21.39
C VAL A 25 -4.55 34.76 20.60
N LEU A 26 -5.04 34.36 19.43
CA LEU A 26 -6.06 35.09 18.68
C LEU A 26 -7.42 34.37 18.87
N PRO A 27 -8.43 35.02 19.46
CA PRO A 27 -9.75 34.44 19.63
C PRO A 27 -10.68 34.78 18.46
N LEU A 28 -11.78 34.03 18.38
CA LEU A 28 -13.03 34.32 17.67
C LEU A 28 -12.96 34.23 16.12
N SER A 29 -13.80 33.43 15.47
CA SER A 29 -15.26 33.59 15.54
C SER A 29 -15.98 32.31 15.09
N LEU A 30 -16.94 31.88 15.89
CA LEU A 30 -18.00 30.93 15.52
C LEU A 30 -18.94 31.59 14.52
N THR A 31 -19.18 30.95 13.37
CA THR A 31 -20.43 31.13 12.63
C THR A 31 -21.02 29.76 12.30
N ILE A 32 -22.09 29.44 13.04
CA ILE A 32 -22.97 28.32 12.79
C ILE A 32 -23.91 28.77 11.67
N ALA A 33 -23.86 28.13 10.51
CA ALA A 33 -24.90 28.24 9.49
C ALA A 33 -25.62 26.89 9.41
N ALA A 34 -26.78 26.84 10.08
CA ALA A 34 -27.74 25.76 10.00
C ALA A 34 -28.86 26.16 9.03
N CYS A 35 -29.08 25.35 8.00
CA CYS A 35 -30.33 25.25 7.22
C CYS A 35 -30.49 23.74 6.96
N SER A 36 -31.28 22.95 7.70
CA SER A 36 -32.74 22.86 7.83
C SER A 36 -33.50 22.61 6.51
N GLN A 37 -33.82 21.31 6.33
CA GLN A 37 -35.08 20.74 5.82
C GLN A 37 -35.41 20.82 4.30
N PRO A 38 -36.45 20.11 3.81
CA PRO A 38 -36.69 18.66 3.82
C PRO A 38 -37.27 18.15 2.47
N ASN A 39 -37.64 16.85 2.43
CA ASN A 39 -38.57 16.21 1.49
C ASN A 39 -38.12 16.06 0.04
N ALA A 40 -38.64 15.13 -0.76
CA ALA A 40 -39.31 13.85 -0.63
C ALA A 40 -39.61 13.47 -2.10
N THR A 41 -39.93 12.19 -2.35
CA THR A 41 -40.63 11.68 -3.55
C THR A 41 -39.77 11.73 -4.84
N THR A 42 -39.69 10.68 -5.67
CA THR A 42 -40.71 9.71 -6.06
C THR A 42 -40.05 8.37 -6.41
N ALA A 43 -40.64 7.30 -5.88
CA ALA A 43 -40.54 5.97 -6.44
C ALA A 43 -41.19 5.95 -7.82
N ASP A 44 -40.55 5.30 -8.79
CA ASP A 44 -41.17 4.95 -10.05
C ASP A 44 -40.98 3.44 -10.26
N SER A 45 -42.02 2.68 -9.91
CA SER A 45 -42.10 1.24 -10.12
C SER A 45 -42.90 1.00 -11.39
N LYS A 46 -42.22 0.55 -12.44
CA LYS A 46 -42.85 0.07 -13.68
C LYS A 46 -43.18 -1.43 -13.53
N PRO A 47 -44.42 -1.86 -13.80
CA PRO A 47 -44.79 -3.26 -13.77
C PRO A 47 -44.41 -3.96 -15.09
N ALA A 48 -43.86 -5.16 -14.98
CA ALA A 48 -43.67 -6.07 -16.11
C ALA A 48 -44.30 -7.41 -15.79
N THR A 49 -45.22 -7.79 -16.68
CA THR A 49 -46.13 -8.92 -16.66
C THR A 49 -45.39 -10.19 -17.08
N GLU A 50 -45.50 -11.26 -16.29
CA GLU A 50 -45.33 -12.66 -16.70
C GLU A 50 -46.37 -13.02 -17.80
N PRO A 51 -46.14 -13.99 -18.72
CA PRO A 51 -45.95 -15.39 -18.33
C PRO A 51 -45.12 -16.28 -19.28
N THR A 52 -44.69 -17.45 -18.79
CA THR A 52 -45.12 -18.77 -19.30
C THR A 52 -44.09 -19.86 -19.02
N THR A 53 -44.58 -20.86 -18.28
CA THR A 53 -44.10 -22.22 -18.05
C THR A 53 -43.58 -22.94 -19.30
N ALA A 54 -42.40 -23.56 -19.19
CA ALA A 54 -42.09 -24.78 -19.94
C ALA A 54 -41.13 -25.69 -19.16
N THR A 55 -41.70 -26.81 -18.72
CA THR A 55 -41.09 -28.01 -18.17
C THR A 55 -40.18 -28.71 -19.19
N GLN A 56 -38.95 -29.07 -18.79
CA GLN A 56 -38.16 -30.19 -19.37
C GLN A 56 -37.27 -30.76 -18.25
N LYS A 57 -37.73 -31.82 -17.58
CA LYS A 57 -37.45 -33.23 -17.86
C LYS A 57 -35.98 -33.61 -17.65
N THR A 58 -35.78 -34.17 -16.45
CA THR A 58 -34.70 -35.05 -16.00
C THR A 58 -34.24 -36.02 -17.07
N ALA A 59 -32.94 -36.01 -17.37
CA ALA A 59 -32.22 -37.15 -17.93
C ALA A 59 -31.01 -37.41 -17.03
N LEU A 60 -31.12 -38.51 -16.28
CA LEU A 60 -30.06 -39.12 -15.50
C LEU A 60 -29.06 -39.70 -16.52
N VAL A 61 -27.88 -39.11 -16.63
CA VAL A 61 -26.77 -39.69 -17.39
C VAL A 61 -25.76 -40.22 -16.39
N GLU A 62 -25.65 -41.54 -16.43
CA GLU A 62 -24.78 -42.38 -15.64
C GLU A 62 -23.31 -42.05 -15.93
N GLN A 63 -22.58 -41.68 -14.88
CA GLN A 63 -21.14 -41.41 -14.90
C GLN A 63 -20.38 -42.75 -14.91
N PRO A 64 -19.46 -42.99 -15.86
CA PRO A 64 -18.47 -44.05 -15.72
C PRO A 64 -17.46 -43.65 -14.64
N GLN A 65 -17.31 -44.51 -13.64
CA GLN A 65 -16.30 -44.41 -12.59
C GLN A 65 -14.91 -44.55 -13.21
N ALA A 66 -14.23 -43.42 -13.41
CA ALA A 66 -12.80 -43.39 -13.67
C ALA A 66 -12.06 -43.43 -12.32
N GLU A 67 -11.18 -44.41 -12.25
CA GLU A 67 -10.17 -44.74 -11.25
C GLU A 67 -9.60 -43.54 -10.49
N ILE A 68 -9.67 -43.62 -9.16
CA ILE A 68 -9.22 -42.59 -8.21
C ILE A 68 -7.69 -42.64 -8.15
N ILE A 69 -7.02 -41.97 -9.08
CA ILE A 69 -5.61 -41.62 -8.90
C ILE A 69 -5.57 -40.53 -7.83
N PRO A 70 -4.74 -40.64 -6.77
CA PRO A 70 -4.58 -39.55 -5.82
C PRO A 70 -3.92 -38.41 -6.59
N VAL A 71 -4.72 -37.42 -6.98
CA VAL A 71 -4.22 -36.15 -7.47
C VAL A 71 -3.58 -35.47 -6.25
N SER A 72 -2.27 -35.67 -6.08
CA SER A 72 -1.45 -34.79 -5.27
C SER A 72 -1.52 -33.39 -5.87
N ALA A 73 -2.44 -32.58 -5.38
CA ALA A 73 -2.69 -31.20 -5.79
C ALA A 73 -3.30 -30.47 -4.58
N HIS A 74 -2.82 -29.31 -4.13
CA HIS A 74 -1.75 -28.44 -4.58
C HIS A 74 -0.98 -28.03 -3.32
N SER A 75 0.35 -28.07 -3.38
CA SER A 75 1.13 -27.33 -2.39
C SER A 75 0.87 -25.86 -2.69
N ASP A 76 0.00 -25.23 -1.89
CA ASP A 76 -0.13 -23.79 -1.79
C ASP A 76 1.27 -23.24 -1.57
N THR A 77 1.93 -22.88 -2.67
CA THR A 77 3.20 -22.19 -2.64
C THR A 77 2.83 -20.73 -2.42
N GLN A 78 2.28 -20.43 -1.23
CA GLN A 78 2.20 -19.05 -0.80
C GLN A 78 3.63 -18.53 -0.78
N SER A 79 3.87 -17.53 -1.62
CA SER A 79 5.17 -16.92 -1.80
C SER A 79 5.58 -16.28 -0.47
N THR A 80 6.42 -16.92 0.33
CA THR A 80 6.83 -16.38 1.64
C THR A 80 7.95 -15.34 1.53
N ILE A 81 7.95 -14.53 0.46
CA ILE A 81 9.11 -13.69 0.12
C ILE A 81 9.32 -12.53 1.09
N LEU A 82 8.25 -12.08 1.78
CA LEU A 82 8.30 -11.06 2.82
C LEU A 82 8.19 -11.65 4.23
N ARG A 83 8.45 -12.95 4.41
CA ARG A 83 8.43 -13.58 5.73
C ARG A 83 9.31 -12.80 6.72
N ASN A 84 8.82 -12.67 7.95
CA ASN A 84 9.47 -11.95 9.05
C ASN A 84 9.60 -10.43 8.84
N VAL A 85 9.04 -9.87 7.77
CA VAL A 85 8.89 -8.43 7.62
C VAL A 85 7.56 -8.03 8.24
N SER A 86 7.60 -7.08 9.18
CA SER A 86 6.39 -6.48 9.76
C SER A 86 6.29 -5.02 9.37
N ALA A 87 5.09 -4.55 9.06
CA ALA A 87 4.87 -3.16 8.66
C ALA A 87 3.52 -2.62 9.15
N THR A 88 3.49 -1.33 9.48
CA THR A 88 2.24 -0.58 9.66
C THR A 88 1.86 0.06 8.34
N VAL A 89 0.61 -0.10 7.90
CA VAL A 89 0.10 0.47 6.65
C VAL A 89 -0.91 1.56 6.97
N TYR A 90 -0.52 2.82 6.78
CA TYR A 90 -1.40 3.97 6.95
C TYR A 90 -2.21 4.19 5.68
N LYS A 91 -3.54 4.24 5.82
CA LYS A 91 -4.47 4.39 4.69
C LYS A 91 -5.77 5.08 5.10
N ASP A 92 -6.56 5.50 4.13
CA ASP A 92 -7.96 5.87 4.35
C ASP A 92 -8.84 4.62 4.58
N ALA A 93 -9.87 4.75 5.42
CA ALA A 93 -10.79 3.65 5.74
C ALA A 93 -11.58 3.14 4.53
N ASN A 94 -11.90 4.04 3.60
CA ASN A 94 -12.76 3.81 2.44
C ASN A 94 -11.94 3.53 1.16
N CYS A 95 -10.61 3.45 1.24
CA CYS A 95 -9.77 3.12 0.10
C CYS A 95 -9.78 1.60 -0.19
N GLY A 96 -10.59 1.19 -1.18
CA GLY A 96 -10.70 -0.21 -1.60
C GLY A 96 -9.39 -0.80 -2.12
N CYS A 97 -8.69 -0.12 -3.04
CA CYS A 97 -7.43 -0.62 -3.59
C CYS A 97 -6.31 -0.75 -2.54
N CYS A 98 -6.30 0.13 -1.53
CA CYS A 98 -5.37 0.03 -0.41
C CYS A 98 -5.62 -1.26 0.40
N LYS A 99 -6.88 -1.66 0.57
CA LYS A 99 -7.24 -2.93 1.24
C LYS A 99 -6.78 -4.13 0.41
N GLU A 100 -7.00 -4.10 -0.90
CA GLU A 100 -6.54 -5.17 -1.80
C GLU A 100 -5.00 -5.30 -1.81
N TRP A 101 -4.27 -4.18 -1.82
CA TRP A 101 -2.80 -4.20 -1.73
C TRP A 101 -2.31 -4.81 -0.41
N VAL A 102 -2.97 -4.51 0.72
CA VAL A 102 -2.64 -5.14 2.01
C VAL A 102 -2.84 -6.64 1.93
N GLY A 103 -3.97 -7.11 1.41
CA GLY A 103 -4.23 -8.54 1.23
C GLY A 103 -3.22 -9.22 0.30
N TYR A 104 -2.83 -8.55 -0.79
CA TYR A 104 -1.76 -9.00 -1.68
C TYR A 104 -0.42 -9.15 -0.92
N ALA A 105 -0.03 -8.13 -0.16
CA ALA A 105 1.23 -8.12 0.57
C ALA A 105 1.27 -9.18 1.69
N GLU A 106 0.15 -9.36 2.41
CA GLU A 106 -0.04 -10.43 3.40
C GLU A 106 0.05 -11.82 2.74
N GLY A 107 -0.57 -12.00 1.58
CA GLY A 107 -0.45 -13.23 0.78
C GLY A 107 0.98 -13.51 0.29
N HIS A 108 1.87 -12.51 0.33
CA HIS A 108 3.31 -12.65 0.05
C HIS A 108 4.16 -12.73 1.33
N GLY A 109 3.52 -12.91 2.49
CA GLY A 109 4.15 -13.16 3.79
C GLY A 109 4.47 -11.92 4.63
N LEU A 110 4.01 -10.72 4.22
CA LEU A 110 4.16 -9.51 5.03
C LEU A 110 3.24 -9.59 6.25
N ASN A 111 3.76 -9.33 7.45
CA ASN A 111 2.92 -9.11 8.63
C ASN A 111 2.47 -7.63 8.65
N ALA A 112 1.32 -7.35 8.05
CA ALA A 112 0.79 -6.00 7.92
C ALA A 112 -0.17 -5.65 9.06
N THR A 113 -0.02 -4.46 9.63
CA THR A 113 -1.00 -3.84 10.52
C THR A 113 -1.59 -2.63 9.83
N ALA A 114 -2.81 -2.75 9.30
CA ALA A 114 -3.50 -1.64 8.67
C ALA A 114 -4.02 -0.63 9.72
N GLN A 115 -3.70 0.65 9.53
CA GLN A 115 -4.20 1.76 10.35
C GLN A 115 -4.97 2.73 9.46
N ASN A 116 -6.26 2.88 9.77
CA ASN A 116 -7.10 3.89 9.15
C ASN A 116 -6.84 5.24 9.80
N VAL A 117 -6.51 6.24 9.00
CA VAL A 117 -6.17 7.59 9.48
C VAL A 117 -7.02 8.63 8.77
N GLU A 118 -7.41 9.67 9.50
CA GLU A 118 -8.21 10.77 8.94
C GLU A 118 -7.38 11.64 7.98
N ASP A 119 -6.13 11.91 8.34
CA ASP A 119 -5.21 12.69 7.52
C ASP A 119 -3.94 11.90 7.23
N LEU A 120 -3.92 11.26 6.05
CA LEU A 120 -2.78 10.50 5.57
C LEU A 120 -1.58 11.39 5.24
N SER A 121 -1.78 12.69 4.95
CA SER A 121 -0.70 13.59 4.56
C SER A 121 0.32 13.77 5.69
N LEU A 122 -0.14 13.79 6.95
CA LEU A 122 0.71 13.86 8.14
C LEU A 122 1.71 12.70 8.22
N PHE A 123 1.29 11.50 7.83
CA PHE A 123 2.16 10.32 7.81
C PHE A 123 3.15 10.38 6.65
N LYS A 124 2.70 10.81 5.47
CA LYS A 124 3.59 11.00 4.32
C LYS A 124 4.68 12.04 4.62
N GLU A 125 4.35 13.10 5.34
CA GLU A 125 5.32 14.10 5.80
C GLU A 125 6.25 13.57 6.89
N ARG A 126 5.69 12.88 7.90
CA ARG A 126 6.46 12.26 8.99
C ARG A 126 7.52 11.30 8.46
N TYR A 127 7.21 10.55 7.41
CA TYR A 127 8.11 9.57 6.79
C TYR A 127 8.83 10.11 5.55
N SER A 128 8.86 11.43 5.38
CA SER A 128 9.62 12.12 4.33
C SER A 128 9.31 11.66 2.90
N VAL A 129 8.07 11.25 2.63
CA VAL A 129 7.61 10.89 1.28
C VAL A 129 7.49 12.16 0.44
N PRO A 130 8.31 12.33 -0.63
CA PRO A 130 8.25 13.51 -1.48
C PRO A 130 6.88 13.66 -2.13
N GLN A 131 6.38 14.89 -2.29
CA GLN A 131 5.03 15.13 -2.81
C GLN A 131 4.77 14.45 -4.16
N GLN A 132 5.73 14.51 -5.07
CA GLN A 132 5.66 13.91 -6.41
C GLN A 132 5.66 12.37 -6.40
N MET A 133 5.98 11.74 -5.27
CA MET A 133 6.02 10.28 -5.11
C MET A 133 4.80 9.73 -4.39
N ARG A 134 3.87 10.59 -3.96
CA ARG A 134 2.75 10.20 -3.11
C ARG A 134 1.72 9.34 -3.85
N SER A 135 1.10 8.45 -3.09
CA SER A 135 0.04 7.52 -3.50
C SER A 135 -1.04 7.41 -2.41
N CYS A 136 -1.92 6.41 -2.50
CA CYS A 136 -3.10 6.23 -1.66
C CYS A 136 -2.84 5.66 -0.26
N HIS A 137 -1.67 5.05 -0.02
CA HIS A 137 -1.27 4.52 1.29
C HIS A 137 0.25 4.56 1.47
N THR A 138 0.69 4.42 2.72
CA THR A 138 2.11 4.40 3.09
C THR A 138 2.35 3.25 4.06
N ALA A 139 3.14 2.27 3.67
CA ALA A 139 3.59 1.19 4.54
C ALA A 139 4.96 1.52 5.14
N VAL A 140 5.14 1.28 6.43
CA VAL A 140 6.41 1.51 7.14
C VAL A 140 6.79 0.26 7.90
N THR A 141 7.94 -0.32 7.57
CA THR A 141 8.44 -1.52 8.25
C THR A 141 8.88 -1.21 9.68
N THR A 142 8.98 -2.23 10.53
CA THR A 142 9.55 -2.09 11.88
C THR A 142 10.99 -1.58 11.87
N ASP A 143 11.72 -1.81 10.78
CA ASP A 143 13.09 -1.32 10.56
C ASP A 143 13.12 0.12 10.00
N GLY A 144 11.96 0.72 9.76
CA GLY A 144 11.82 2.12 9.33
C GLY A 144 11.84 2.35 7.82
N TYR A 145 11.78 1.31 7.00
CA TYR A 145 11.71 1.44 5.55
C TYR A 145 10.30 1.76 5.07
N VAL A 146 10.20 2.65 4.09
CA VAL A 146 8.94 3.18 3.56
C VAL A 146 8.59 2.53 2.23
N PHE A 147 7.37 2.02 2.09
CA PHE A 147 6.81 1.57 0.83
C PHE A 147 5.55 2.38 0.54
N GLU A 148 5.67 3.29 -0.43
CA GLU A 148 4.62 4.25 -0.78
C GLU A 148 3.82 3.75 -1.99
N GLY A 149 2.52 3.57 -1.82
CA GLY A 149 1.62 3.11 -2.87
C GLY A 149 1.79 1.65 -3.26
N HIS A 150 1.34 1.31 -4.46
CA HIS A 150 1.18 -0.05 -4.97
C HIS A 150 2.51 -0.70 -5.39
N VAL A 151 3.48 -0.76 -4.48
CA VAL A 151 4.80 -1.39 -4.69
C VAL A 151 4.63 -2.93 -4.69
N PRO A 152 5.14 -3.66 -5.71
CA PRO A 152 5.10 -5.12 -5.69
C PRO A 152 6.01 -5.73 -4.63
N ALA A 153 5.54 -6.81 -4.00
CA ALA A 153 6.22 -7.47 -2.89
C ALA A 153 7.61 -8.00 -3.29
N LYS A 154 7.80 -8.41 -4.54
CA LYS A 154 9.10 -8.76 -5.11
C LYS A 154 10.14 -7.66 -4.92
N TYR A 155 9.80 -6.42 -5.25
CA TYR A 155 10.73 -5.30 -5.17
C TYR A 155 10.92 -4.85 -3.72
N MET A 156 9.90 -4.98 -2.88
CA MET A 156 10.05 -4.81 -1.42
C MET A 156 11.09 -5.80 -0.87
N ALA A 157 10.97 -7.09 -1.21
CA ALA A 157 11.90 -8.12 -0.75
C ALA A 157 13.33 -7.91 -1.28
N GLN A 158 13.47 -7.54 -2.56
CA GLN A 158 14.77 -7.21 -3.15
C GLN A 158 15.44 -6.04 -2.45
N PHE A 159 14.68 -4.97 -2.17
CA PHE A 159 15.17 -3.80 -1.46
C PHE A 159 15.62 -4.16 -0.04
N LEU A 160 14.78 -4.89 0.72
CA LEU A 160 15.08 -5.25 2.12
C LEU A 160 16.27 -6.20 2.25
N LYS A 161 16.61 -6.96 1.22
CA LYS A 161 17.79 -7.85 1.22
C LYS A 161 19.11 -7.07 1.23
N SER A 162 19.16 -5.90 0.60
CA SER A 162 20.35 -5.06 0.51
C SER A 162 19.97 -3.59 0.30
N PRO A 163 19.39 -2.95 1.34
CA PRO A 163 18.88 -1.59 1.22
C PRO A 163 20.03 -0.60 0.97
N PRO A 164 19.95 0.26 -0.06
CA PRO A 164 20.93 1.30 -0.29
C PRO A 164 21.06 2.22 0.93
N SER A 165 22.28 2.66 1.25
CA SER A 165 22.58 3.39 2.50
C SER A 165 21.86 4.73 2.63
N ASP A 166 21.58 5.37 1.50
CA ASP A 166 20.89 6.65 1.37
C ASP A 166 19.38 6.51 1.16
N ALA A 167 18.88 5.30 0.91
CA ALA A 167 17.47 5.07 0.68
C ALA A 167 16.65 5.03 1.97
N ILE A 168 15.44 5.59 1.91
CA ILE A 168 14.40 5.41 2.92
C ILE A 168 13.39 4.35 2.49
N GLY A 169 13.34 3.98 1.20
CA GLY A 169 12.42 2.97 0.70
C GLY A 169 12.08 3.08 -0.78
N LEU A 170 10.91 2.56 -1.16
CA LEU A 170 10.42 2.56 -2.54
C LEU A 170 9.03 3.21 -2.65
N ALA A 171 8.69 3.67 -3.85
CA ALA A 171 7.38 4.24 -4.16
C ALA A 171 6.88 3.78 -5.54
N VAL A 172 5.56 3.63 -5.65
CA VAL A 172 4.84 3.65 -6.93
C VAL A 172 3.91 4.87 -6.88
N PRO A 173 4.29 5.99 -7.53
CA PRO A 173 3.50 7.23 -7.48
C PRO A 173 2.14 7.08 -8.17
N GLY A 174 1.13 7.79 -7.67
CA GLY A 174 -0.24 7.70 -8.19
C GLY A 174 -0.87 6.34 -7.94
N MET A 175 -1.69 5.84 -8.87
CA MET A 175 -2.36 4.54 -8.77
C MET A 175 -2.45 3.88 -10.16
N PRO A 176 -1.34 3.33 -10.68
CA PRO A 176 -1.32 2.72 -12.02
C PRO A 176 -2.25 1.49 -12.08
N VAL A 177 -3.13 1.45 -13.07
CA VAL A 177 -3.99 0.29 -13.31
C VAL A 177 -3.13 -0.95 -13.62
N GLY A 178 -3.43 -2.06 -12.94
CA GLY A 178 -2.68 -3.31 -13.06
C GLY A 178 -1.50 -3.45 -12.09
N SER A 179 -1.16 -2.42 -11.30
CA SER A 179 -0.30 -2.58 -10.11
C SER A 179 -1.02 -3.39 -9.02
N PRO A 180 -0.34 -3.94 -7.99
CA PRO A 180 -0.96 -4.86 -7.05
C PRO A 180 -2.05 -4.19 -6.22
N GLY A 181 -3.25 -4.76 -6.18
CA GLY A 181 -4.43 -4.13 -5.59
C GLY A 181 -5.12 -3.08 -6.48
N MET A 182 -4.61 -2.84 -7.70
CA MET A 182 -5.20 -1.99 -8.75
C MET A 182 -5.48 -2.79 -10.04
N GLU A 183 -5.54 -4.12 -9.96
CA GLU A 183 -5.86 -4.98 -11.08
C GLU A 183 -7.26 -4.69 -11.62
N TYR A 184 -7.40 -4.65 -12.94
CA TYR A 184 -8.69 -4.43 -13.58
C TYR A 184 -8.75 -5.15 -14.93
N GLN A 185 -9.45 -6.29 -14.97
CA GLN A 185 -9.60 -7.11 -16.17
C GLN A 185 -8.22 -7.42 -16.78
N ASP A 186 -8.06 -7.21 -18.08
CA ASP A 186 -6.83 -7.38 -18.86
C ASP A 186 -6.03 -6.07 -19.01
N LYS A 187 -6.40 -5.00 -18.30
CA LYS A 187 -5.74 -3.70 -18.42
C LYS A 187 -4.48 -3.63 -17.57
N PHE A 188 -3.42 -3.09 -18.16
CA PHE A 188 -2.16 -2.82 -17.49
C PHE A 188 -1.56 -1.50 -17.99
N MET A 189 -1.19 -0.63 -17.07
CA MET A 189 -0.49 0.62 -17.35
C MET A 189 0.98 0.46 -16.92
N PRO A 190 1.95 0.55 -17.85
CA PRO A 190 3.36 0.53 -17.49
C PRO A 190 3.70 1.62 -16.46
N TYR A 191 4.52 1.26 -15.49
CA TYR A 191 4.89 2.16 -14.39
C TYR A 191 6.31 1.90 -13.91
N LYS A 192 6.77 2.75 -13.00
CA LYS A 192 8.09 2.65 -12.40
C LYS A 192 7.96 2.49 -10.90
N VAL A 193 8.83 1.64 -10.35
CA VAL A 193 9.12 1.63 -8.92
C VAL A 193 10.28 2.59 -8.71
N MET A 194 10.07 3.59 -7.87
CA MET A 194 11.02 4.66 -7.59
C MET A 194 11.69 4.40 -6.24
N GLN A 195 13.01 4.53 -6.16
CA GLN A 195 13.72 4.62 -4.90
C GLN A 195 13.54 6.02 -4.31
N LEU A 196 13.31 6.08 -3.00
CA LEU A 196 13.24 7.30 -2.21
C LEU A 196 14.52 7.44 -1.39
N ASN A 197 15.16 8.61 -1.42
CA ASN A 197 16.38 8.88 -0.67
C ASN A 197 16.15 9.85 0.49
N LYS A 198 17.04 9.81 1.49
CA LYS A 198 17.00 10.64 2.70
C LYS A 198 17.04 12.15 2.42
N ASP A 199 17.67 12.55 1.33
CA ASP A 199 17.77 13.94 0.89
C ASP A 199 16.55 14.43 0.07
N GLY A 200 15.54 13.56 -0.12
CA GLY A 200 14.36 13.84 -0.91
C GLY A 200 14.53 13.60 -2.41
N SER A 201 15.74 13.24 -2.87
CA SER A 201 15.97 12.79 -4.24
C SER A 201 15.34 11.43 -4.50
N THR A 202 15.15 11.11 -5.77
CA THR A 202 14.54 9.84 -6.21
C THR A 202 15.28 9.28 -7.41
N ALA A 203 15.34 7.95 -7.52
CA ALA A 203 15.90 7.25 -8.67
C ALA A 203 14.94 6.16 -9.15
N ILE A 204 15.06 5.74 -10.41
CA ILE A 204 14.31 4.57 -10.89
C ILE A 204 14.95 3.33 -10.27
N TYR A 205 14.15 2.54 -9.54
CA TYR A 205 14.57 1.25 -8.99
C TYR A 205 14.25 0.11 -9.97
N ALA A 206 13.06 0.14 -10.57
CA ALA A 206 12.63 -0.80 -11.59
C ALA A 206 11.61 -0.18 -12.55
N THR A 207 11.57 -0.69 -13.78
CA THR A 207 10.52 -0.40 -14.77
C THR A 207 9.65 -1.64 -14.95
N ILE A 208 8.33 -1.45 -14.91
CA ILE A 208 7.33 -2.50 -15.04
C ILE A 208 6.50 -2.21 -16.29
N ASP A 209 6.76 -2.98 -17.34
CA ASP A 209 6.11 -2.89 -18.64
C ASP A 209 5.05 -3.99 -18.83
N SER A 210 5.08 -5.04 -18.00
CA SER A 210 4.08 -6.12 -18.01
C SER A 210 3.77 -6.69 -16.62
N PRO A 211 2.60 -7.36 -16.45
CA PRO A 211 2.22 -7.98 -15.19
C PRO A 211 3.24 -8.99 -14.64
N GLN A 212 3.93 -9.74 -15.51
CA GLN A 212 4.87 -10.78 -15.10
C GLN A 212 6.09 -10.23 -14.36
N GLN A 213 6.42 -8.96 -14.55
CA GLN A 213 7.55 -8.33 -13.87
C GLN A 213 7.27 -8.06 -12.38
N GLN A 214 5.99 -8.03 -11.97
CA GLN A 214 5.55 -7.79 -10.60
C GLN A 214 5.72 -9.00 -9.66
N ILE A 215 5.84 -10.20 -10.23
CA ILE A 215 5.83 -11.50 -9.55
C ILE A 215 7.26 -11.97 -9.24
#